data_AF-A0A7C5L1E3-F1
#
_entry.id   AF-A0A7C5L1E3-F1
#
_cell.length_a   1.000
_cell.length_b   1.000
_cell.length_c   1.000
_cell.angle_alpha   90.00
_cell.angle_beta   90.00
_cell.angle_gamma   90.00
#
_symmetry.space_group_name_H-M   'P 1'
#
loop_
_entity.id
_entity.type
_entity.pdbx_description
1 polymer ?
#
loop_
_entity_poly.entity_id
_entity_poly.type
_entity_poly.pdbx_seq_one_letter_code
_entity_poly.pdbx_strand_id
1 'polypeptide(L)'
;MVKLSERDPWLFPHLLKRLEEWDERFAGQTQIVERLQGFDAVIATGSNNSARYFEQYFGKYPHIIRRNRNSIAVLTGRESREHLLELGKDVFSYFGLGCRNVSKLYLPRQSSRGQDYDFEPLLEALHEYKEVILHHPYKNNFDYNYALLMLNKEPFYATGSVILREDERLTSRIATLHYEFYESEEHLAKALSAQRENIQCVMSEVPVAGFSVLPFGKSQTPGLKNYPDGVDVMEFLRTIA
;
A
#
# COMPACT_ATOMS: atom_id res chain seq x y z
N MET A 1 -17.46 4.46 20.68
CA MET A 1 -18.40 4.41 19.54
C MET A 1 -17.65 4.01 18.27
N VAL A 2 -18.27 3.23 17.37
CA VAL A 2 -17.66 2.78 16.11
C VAL A 2 -18.68 2.93 14.98
N LYS A 3 -18.29 3.62 13.90
CA LYS A 3 -19.08 3.70 12.65
C LYS A 3 -18.45 2.77 11.61
N LEU A 4 -19.19 1.78 11.14
CA LEU A 4 -18.67 0.75 10.26
C LEU A 4 -18.63 1.19 8.79
N SER A 5 -17.84 0.45 8.00
CA SER A 5 -17.93 0.48 6.54
C SER A 5 -19.20 -0.25 6.11
N GLU A 6 -19.98 0.36 5.20
CA GLU A 6 -21.16 -0.29 4.63
C GLU A 6 -20.82 -1.56 3.84
N ARG A 7 -19.56 -1.68 3.38
CA ARG A 7 -19.07 -2.85 2.65
C ARG A 7 -18.74 -4.03 3.56
N ASP A 8 -18.59 -3.81 4.85
CA ASP A 8 -18.30 -4.85 5.83
C ASP A 8 -19.00 -4.57 7.17
N PRO A 9 -20.31 -4.83 7.24
CA PRO A 9 -21.08 -4.63 8.45
C PRO A 9 -21.00 -5.83 9.40
N TRP A 10 -20.25 -6.90 9.08
CA TRP A 10 -20.35 -8.19 9.79
C TRP A 10 -19.06 -8.62 10.49
N LEU A 11 -17.90 -8.43 9.87
CA LEU A 11 -16.64 -8.95 10.43
C LEU A 11 -16.26 -8.25 11.73
N PHE A 12 -16.32 -6.91 11.75
CA PHE A 12 -15.93 -6.15 12.94
C PHE A 12 -16.85 -6.42 14.14
N PRO A 13 -18.19 -6.46 14.01
CA PRO A 13 -19.06 -6.90 15.11
C PRO A 13 -18.75 -8.30 15.62
N HIS A 14 -18.43 -9.25 14.72
CA HIS A 14 -18.03 -10.59 15.13
C HIS A 14 -16.75 -10.58 15.96
N LEU A 15 -15.73 -9.80 15.57
CA LEU A 15 -14.49 -9.66 16.34
C LEU A 15 -14.73 -9.04 17.72
N LEU A 16 -15.57 -8.01 17.82
CA LEU A 16 -15.94 -7.42 19.11
C LEU A 16 -16.55 -8.46 20.05
N LYS A 17 -17.49 -9.27 19.56
CA LYS A 17 -18.09 -10.35 20.34
C LYS A 17 -17.05 -11.36 20.80
N ARG A 18 -16.09 -11.74 19.94
CA ARG A 18 -15.01 -12.66 20.32
C ARG A 18 -14.09 -12.08 21.40
N LEU A 19 -13.82 -10.77 21.37
CA LEU A 19 -13.04 -10.10 22.43
C LEU A 19 -13.76 -10.15 23.77
N GLU A 20 -15.08 -9.91 23.79
CA GLU A 20 -15.91 -10.03 25.00
C GLU A 20 -15.92 -11.47 25.55
N GLU A 21 -15.98 -12.47 24.67
CA GLU A 21 -15.92 -13.90 25.05
C GLU A 21 -14.56 -14.29 25.64
N TRP A 22 -13.47 -13.64 25.20
CA TRP A 22 -12.13 -13.91 25.71
C TRP A 22 -11.81 -13.15 27.00
N ASP A 23 -12.40 -11.97 27.20
CA ASP A 23 -12.16 -11.13 28.36
C ASP A 23 -13.36 -10.21 28.61
N GLU A 24 -14.07 -10.46 29.71
CA GLU A 24 -15.28 -9.74 30.13
C GLU A 24 -15.06 -8.23 30.24
N ARG A 25 -13.82 -7.78 30.46
CA ARG A 25 -13.52 -6.34 30.54
C ARG A 25 -13.91 -5.61 29.27
N PHE A 26 -13.93 -6.25 28.11
CA PHE A 26 -14.35 -5.62 26.85
C PHE A 26 -15.87 -5.42 26.75
N ALA A 27 -16.66 -6.11 27.57
CA ALA A 27 -18.11 -6.04 27.52
C ALA A 27 -18.62 -4.61 27.77
N GLY A 28 -19.45 -4.11 26.87
CA GLY A 28 -20.04 -2.78 26.98
C GLY A 28 -19.07 -1.60 26.77
N GLN A 29 -17.79 -1.85 26.42
CA GLN A 29 -16.84 -0.78 26.09
C GLN A 29 -17.02 -0.21 24.68
N THR A 30 -17.77 -0.89 23.82
CA THR A 30 -17.98 -0.49 22.43
C THR A 30 -19.45 -0.36 22.08
N GLN A 31 -19.76 0.59 21.19
CA GLN A 31 -21.10 0.83 20.69
C GLN A 31 -21.01 1.10 19.19
N ILE A 32 -21.67 0.27 18.39
CA ILE A 32 -21.80 0.50 16.94
C ILE A 32 -22.89 1.54 16.72
N VAL A 33 -22.59 2.54 15.90
CA VAL A 33 -23.49 3.67 15.62
C VAL A 33 -23.45 4.05 14.15
N GLU A 34 -24.58 4.54 13.64
CA GLU A 34 -24.64 5.10 12.28
C GLU A 34 -24.03 6.50 12.18
N ARG A 35 -24.06 7.26 13.29
CA ARG A 35 -23.51 8.63 13.36
C ARG A 35 -22.71 8.80 14.65
N LEU A 36 -21.49 9.31 14.51
CA LEU A 36 -20.63 9.67 15.64
C LEU A 36 -21.09 11.01 16.22
N GLN A 37 -21.43 11.05 17.51
CA GLN A 37 -21.87 12.24 18.23
C GLN A 37 -21.38 12.19 19.69
N GLY A 38 -21.16 13.34 20.31
CA GLY A 38 -20.80 13.41 21.74
C GLY A 38 -19.48 12.70 22.10
N PHE A 39 -18.50 12.69 21.20
CA PHE A 39 -17.18 12.11 21.43
C PHE A 39 -16.16 13.19 21.79
N ASP A 40 -15.16 12.82 22.60
CA ASP A 40 -14.06 13.72 23.01
C ASP A 40 -12.91 13.74 22.00
N ALA A 41 -12.69 12.62 21.31
CA ALA A 41 -11.65 12.45 20.30
C ALA A 41 -12.08 11.47 19.21
N VAL A 42 -11.39 11.49 18.07
CA VAL A 42 -11.75 10.65 16.91
C VAL A 42 -10.55 10.10 16.15
N ILE A 43 -10.62 8.82 15.81
CA ILE A 43 -9.70 8.18 14.86
C ILE A 43 -10.51 7.84 13.62
N ALA A 44 -10.20 8.50 12.50
CA ALA A 44 -10.90 8.32 11.23
C ALA A 44 -9.90 7.85 10.16
N THR A 45 -10.21 6.74 9.48
CA THR A 45 -9.39 6.22 8.38
C THR A 45 -10.24 6.15 7.12
N GLY A 46 -9.71 6.62 6.00
CA GLY A 46 -10.44 6.58 4.74
C GLY A 46 -9.59 6.96 3.53
N SER A 47 -10.25 7.08 2.39
CA SER A 47 -9.60 7.57 1.17
C SER A 47 -9.11 9.02 1.33
N ASN A 48 -8.23 9.48 0.43
CA ASN A 48 -7.81 10.89 0.40
C ASN A 48 -8.99 11.86 0.25
N ASN A 49 -10.02 11.45 -0.50
CA ASN A 49 -11.25 12.23 -0.64
C ASN A 49 -12.02 12.29 0.69
N SER A 50 -12.24 11.14 1.33
CA SER A 50 -12.93 11.04 2.62
C SER A 50 -12.21 11.84 3.72
N ALA A 51 -10.88 11.78 3.73
CA ALA A 51 -10.06 12.50 4.70
C ALA A 51 -10.29 14.01 4.64
N ARG A 52 -10.49 14.61 3.47
CA ARG A 52 -10.82 16.05 3.37
C ARG A 52 -12.12 16.41 4.11
N TYR A 53 -13.13 15.56 4.03
CA TYR A 53 -14.37 15.73 4.78
C TYR A 53 -14.18 15.48 6.27
N PHE A 54 -13.34 14.49 6.63
CA PHE A 54 -12.99 14.24 8.03
C PHE A 54 -12.29 15.44 8.65
N GLU A 55 -11.34 16.08 7.97
CA GLU A 55 -10.67 17.29 8.45
C GLU A 55 -11.67 18.43 8.71
N GLN A 56 -12.59 18.66 7.78
CA GLN A 56 -13.61 19.70 7.93
C GLN A 56 -14.54 19.43 9.13
N TYR A 57 -14.93 18.17 9.35
CA TYR A 57 -15.92 17.82 10.35
C TYR A 57 -15.32 17.57 11.75
N PHE A 58 -14.15 16.93 11.79
CA PHE A 58 -13.48 16.46 12.99
C PHE A 58 -12.26 17.29 13.40
N GLY A 59 -11.74 18.17 12.53
CA GLY A 59 -10.49 18.89 12.76
C GLY A 59 -10.46 19.77 14.02
N LYS A 60 -11.64 20.12 14.56
CA LYS A 60 -11.79 20.88 15.81
C LYS A 60 -11.65 20.04 17.09
N TYR A 61 -11.65 18.72 16.98
CA TYR A 61 -11.46 17.78 18.08
C TYR A 61 -10.04 17.21 18.05
N PRO A 62 -9.48 16.72 19.17
CA PRO A 62 -8.33 15.83 19.14
C PRO A 62 -8.59 14.65 18.18
N HIS A 63 -7.70 14.45 17.21
CA HIS A 63 -7.95 13.45 16.17
C HIS A 63 -6.68 12.78 15.63
N ILE A 64 -6.88 11.58 15.09
CA ILE A 64 -6.00 10.96 14.09
C ILE A 64 -6.82 10.78 12.82
N ILE A 65 -6.46 11.48 11.75
CA ILE A 65 -7.09 11.34 10.43
C ILE A 65 -6.10 10.68 9.47
N ARG A 66 -6.36 9.41 9.15
CA ARG A 66 -5.49 8.61 8.26
C ARG A 66 -5.96 8.70 6.82
N ARG A 67 -5.04 9.17 5.98
CA ARG A 67 -5.16 9.24 4.52
C ARG A 67 -4.66 7.95 3.88
N ASN A 68 -5.02 7.75 2.61
CA ASN A 68 -4.46 6.64 1.84
C ASN A 68 -2.99 6.93 1.53
N ARG A 69 -2.15 5.92 1.73
CA ARG A 69 -0.71 5.94 1.41
C ARG A 69 -0.40 4.72 0.56
N ASN A 70 0.74 4.73 -0.12
CA ASN A 70 1.14 3.68 -1.05
C ASN A 70 2.41 3.00 -0.57
N SER A 71 2.59 1.75 -0.94
CA SER A 71 3.87 1.08 -0.73
C SER A 71 4.62 0.99 -2.05
N ILE A 72 5.94 1.17 -1.98
CA ILE A 72 6.83 1.18 -3.15
C ILE A 72 7.96 0.19 -2.93
N ALA A 73 8.59 -0.23 -4.02
CA ALA A 73 9.81 -1.01 -3.96
C ALA A 73 10.95 -0.29 -4.70
N VAL A 74 12.14 -0.33 -4.12
CA VAL A 74 13.38 0.18 -4.73
C VAL A 74 14.25 -1.03 -5.09
N LEU A 75 14.51 -1.20 -6.37
CA LEU A 75 15.39 -2.25 -6.90
C LEU A 75 16.73 -1.63 -7.31
N THR A 76 17.75 -2.48 -7.41
CA THR A 76 19.13 -2.14 -7.77
C THR A 76 19.60 -2.82 -9.05
N GLY A 77 18.79 -3.72 -9.61
CA GLY A 77 19.16 -4.55 -10.76
C GLY A 77 20.14 -5.67 -10.41
N ARG A 78 20.29 -5.98 -9.12
CA ARG A 78 21.17 -7.05 -8.59
C ARG A 78 20.40 -8.05 -7.73
N GLU A 79 19.08 -7.94 -7.70
CA GLU A 79 18.20 -8.83 -6.95
C GLU A 79 18.33 -10.26 -7.48
N SER A 80 18.35 -11.24 -6.58
CA SER A 80 18.25 -12.64 -6.99
C SER A 80 16.82 -12.97 -7.40
N ARG A 81 16.62 -14.12 -8.05
CA ARG A 81 15.29 -14.63 -8.38
C ARG A 81 14.40 -14.75 -7.13
N GLU A 82 14.96 -15.20 -6.01
CA GLU A 82 14.26 -15.36 -4.73
C GLU A 82 13.77 -14.02 -4.19
N HIS A 83 14.61 -12.98 -4.23
CA HIS A 83 14.22 -11.63 -3.84
C HIS A 83 13.05 -11.11 -4.69
N LEU A 84 13.11 -11.30 -6.00
CA LEU A 84 12.04 -10.87 -6.92
C LEU A 84 10.75 -11.67 -6.75
N LEU A 85 10.84 -12.96 -6.39
CA LEU A 85 9.68 -13.76 -6.03
C LEU A 85 9.03 -13.27 -4.74
N GLU A 86 9.81 -12.92 -3.71
CA GLU A 86 9.27 -12.32 -2.49
C GLU A 86 8.62 -10.95 -2.76
N LEU A 87 9.18 -10.12 -3.65
CA LEU A 87 8.57 -8.86 -4.08
C LEU A 87 7.19 -9.09 -4.71
N GLY A 88 7.03 -10.18 -5.46
CA GLY A 88 5.73 -10.59 -5.99
C GLY A 88 4.66 -10.75 -4.90
N LYS A 89 5.02 -11.22 -3.69
CA LYS A 89 4.06 -11.29 -2.57
C LYS A 89 3.57 -9.90 -2.17
N ASP A 90 4.46 -8.92 -2.12
CA ASP A 90 4.10 -7.54 -1.79
C ASP A 90 3.21 -6.90 -2.87
N VAL A 91 3.41 -7.27 -4.15
CA VAL A 91 2.57 -6.80 -5.26
C VAL A 91 1.19 -7.47 -5.25
N PHE A 92 1.14 -8.80 -5.21
CA PHE A 92 -0.07 -9.58 -5.54
C PHE A 92 -0.95 -9.96 -4.35
N SER A 93 -0.45 -9.91 -3.10
CA SER A 93 -1.27 -10.22 -1.92
C SER A 93 -2.56 -9.40 -1.93
N TYR A 94 -3.68 -10.02 -1.57
CA TYR A 94 -4.99 -9.35 -1.62
C TYR A 94 -5.30 -8.68 -2.96
N PHE A 95 -4.82 -9.25 -4.07
CA PHE A 95 -5.04 -8.76 -5.44
C PHE A 95 -4.48 -7.35 -5.72
N GLY A 96 -3.53 -6.86 -4.90
CA GLY A 96 -2.99 -5.52 -5.03
C GLY A 96 -3.91 -4.40 -4.54
N LEU A 97 -4.95 -4.72 -3.75
CA LEU A 97 -5.98 -3.77 -3.31
C LEU A 97 -5.59 -2.94 -2.08
N GLY A 98 -4.59 -3.36 -1.31
CA GLY A 98 -4.24 -2.76 -0.03
C GLY A 98 -3.20 -1.63 -0.15
N CYS A 99 -3.22 -0.70 0.80
CA CYS A 99 -2.21 0.38 0.91
C CYS A 99 -0.78 -0.14 1.20
N ARG A 100 -0.68 -1.39 1.68
CA ARG A 100 0.56 -2.14 1.90
C ARG A 100 1.04 -2.89 0.65
N ASN A 101 0.24 -2.95 -0.41
CA ASN A 101 0.71 -3.54 -1.67
C ASN A 101 1.67 -2.60 -2.39
N VAL A 102 2.68 -3.19 -3.02
CA VAL A 102 3.58 -2.45 -3.92
C VAL A 102 2.80 -2.03 -5.17
N SER A 103 2.63 -0.73 -5.33
CA SER A 103 1.98 -0.14 -6.52
C SER A 103 2.95 0.58 -7.44
N LYS A 104 4.20 0.80 -7.00
CA LYS A 104 5.25 1.43 -7.80
C LYS A 104 6.64 0.88 -7.50
N LEU A 105 7.44 0.73 -8.56
CA LEU A 105 8.85 0.39 -8.52
C LEU A 105 9.72 1.60 -8.84
N TYR A 106 10.86 1.70 -8.17
CA TYR A 106 11.97 2.58 -8.55
C TYR A 106 13.12 1.70 -9.01
N LEU A 107 13.55 1.89 -10.26
CA LEU A 107 14.55 1.06 -10.93
C LEU A 107 15.76 1.92 -11.31
N PRO A 108 17.02 1.45 -11.24
CA PRO A 108 18.14 2.25 -11.69
C PRO A 108 18.07 2.35 -13.21
N ARG A 109 18.29 3.54 -13.79
CA ARG A 109 18.31 3.72 -15.26
C ARG A 109 19.33 2.79 -15.90
N GLN A 110 20.49 2.68 -15.27
CA GLN A 110 21.59 1.81 -15.70
C GLN A 110 21.91 0.77 -14.63
N SER A 111 22.13 -0.46 -15.06
CA SER A 111 22.71 -1.53 -14.26
C SER A 111 24.12 -1.19 -13.80
N SER A 112 24.62 -1.96 -12.82
CA SER A 112 26.01 -1.90 -12.35
C SER A 112 27.07 -2.11 -13.45
N ARG A 113 26.68 -2.58 -14.64
CA ARG A 113 27.55 -2.79 -15.81
C ARG A 113 27.45 -1.67 -16.86
N GLY A 114 26.70 -0.60 -16.58
CA GLY A 114 26.53 0.55 -17.49
C GLY A 114 25.57 0.32 -18.65
N GLN A 115 24.78 -0.76 -18.62
CA GLN A 115 23.70 -1.06 -19.56
C GLN A 115 22.36 -0.63 -18.98
N ASP A 116 21.35 -0.37 -19.82
CA ASP A 116 19.99 -0.09 -19.35
C ASP A 116 19.45 -1.21 -18.45
N TYR A 117 18.51 -0.88 -17.57
CA TYR A 117 17.88 -1.86 -16.68
C TYR A 117 17.28 -3.04 -17.46
N ASP A 118 17.63 -4.25 -17.05
CA ASP A 118 17.06 -5.47 -17.60
C ASP A 118 15.78 -5.87 -16.83
N PHE A 119 14.65 -5.83 -17.53
CA PHE A 119 13.34 -6.18 -16.98
C PHE A 119 13.08 -7.68 -16.96
N GLU A 120 13.82 -8.48 -17.72
CA GLU A 120 13.53 -9.91 -17.91
C GLU A 120 13.48 -10.68 -16.57
N PRO A 121 14.46 -10.56 -15.65
CA PRO A 121 14.39 -11.27 -14.36
C PRO A 121 13.17 -10.89 -13.51
N LEU A 122 12.78 -9.61 -13.55
CA LEU A 122 11.62 -9.11 -12.82
C LEU A 122 10.32 -9.65 -13.43
N LEU A 123 10.19 -9.60 -14.75
CA LEU A 123 9.00 -10.09 -15.45
C LEU A 123 8.81 -11.61 -15.27
N GLU A 124 9.90 -12.38 -15.33
CA GLU A 124 9.87 -13.82 -15.05
C GLU A 124 9.39 -14.12 -13.62
N ALA A 125 9.93 -13.44 -12.62
CA ALA A 125 9.52 -13.64 -11.23
C ALA A 125 8.05 -13.27 -10.99
N LEU A 126 7.58 -12.15 -11.57
CA LEU A 126 6.17 -11.73 -11.45
C LEU A 126 5.22 -12.64 -12.24
N HIS A 127 5.69 -13.34 -13.27
CA HIS A 127 4.89 -14.32 -14.03
C HIS A 127 4.51 -15.54 -13.19
N GLU A 128 5.30 -15.91 -12.18
CA GLU A 128 4.98 -17.04 -11.28
C GLU A 128 3.67 -16.82 -10.51
N TYR A 129 3.21 -15.58 -10.39
CA TYR A 129 1.93 -15.20 -9.79
C TYR A 129 0.75 -15.21 -10.78
N LYS A 130 0.90 -15.84 -11.96
CA LYS A 130 -0.13 -15.91 -13.02
C LYS A 130 -1.51 -16.38 -12.56
N GLU A 131 -1.58 -17.20 -11.52
CA GLU A 131 -2.85 -17.71 -10.98
C GLU A 131 -3.80 -16.60 -10.50
N VAL A 132 -3.30 -15.41 -10.19
CA VAL A 132 -4.13 -14.25 -9.84
C VAL A 132 -5.17 -13.91 -10.94
N ILE A 133 -4.85 -14.23 -12.20
CA ILE A 133 -5.74 -14.03 -13.35
C ILE A 133 -6.96 -14.96 -13.34
N LEU A 134 -6.94 -16.04 -12.55
CA LEU A 134 -8.08 -16.94 -12.41
C LEU A 134 -9.23 -16.29 -11.63
N HIS A 135 -8.95 -15.18 -10.93
CA HIS A 135 -9.98 -14.39 -10.26
C HIS A 135 -10.61 -13.39 -11.23
N HIS A 136 -11.86 -13.65 -11.64
CA HIS A 136 -12.55 -12.88 -12.69
C HIS A 136 -12.50 -11.35 -12.51
N PRO A 137 -12.78 -10.77 -11.33
CA PRO A 137 -12.63 -9.32 -11.13
C PRO A 137 -11.22 -8.79 -11.42
N TYR A 138 -10.18 -9.55 -11.08
CA TYR A 138 -8.80 -9.16 -11.35
C TYR A 138 -8.51 -9.23 -12.84
N LYS A 139 -8.89 -10.34 -13.49
CA LYS A 139 -8.76 -10.51 -14.95
C LYS A 139 -9.42 -9.38 -15.73
N ASN A 140 -10.63 -8.99 -15.34
CA ASN A 140 -11.35 -7.90 -16.00
C ASN A 140 -10.57 -6.59 -15.94
N ASN A 141 -9.88 -6.30 -14.82
CA ASN A 141 -9.02 -5.13 -14.71
C ASN A 141 -7.77 -5.26 -15.60
N PHE A 142 -7.13 -6.43 -15.63
CA PHE A 142 -6.00 -6.69 -16.50
C PHE A 142 -6.36 -6.48 -17.98
N ASP A 143 -7.41 -7.16 -18.46
CA ASP A 143 -7.84 -7.09 -19.87
C ASP A 143 -8.20 -5.65 -20.28
N TYR A 144 -8.92 -4.93 -19.41
CA TYR A 144 -9.30 -3.53 -19.64
C TYR A 144 -8.08 -2.60 -19.73
N ASN A 145 -7.16 -2.69 -18.76
CA ASN A 145 -5.96 -1.85 -18.74
C ASN A 145 -5.05 -2.18 -19.93
N TYR A 146 -4.90 -3.45 -20.28
CA TYR A 146 -4.13 -3.89 -21.46
C TYR A 146 -4.71 -3.30 -22.75
N ALA A 147 -6.01 -3.45 -22.97
CA ALA A 147 -6.68 -2.93 -24.16
C ALA A 147 -6.57 -1.40 -24.26
N LEU A 148 -6.70 -0.69 -23.13
CA LEU A 148 -6.56 0.76 -23.07
C LEU A 148 -5.15 1.23 -23.49
N LEU A 149 -4.11 0.59 -22.96
CA LEU A 149 -2.72 0.93 -23.27
C LEU A 149 -2.38 0.62 -24.74
N MET A 150 -2.84 -0.52 -25.25
CA MET A 150 -2.67 -0.90 -26.66
C MET A 150 -3.35 0.10 -27.61
N LEU A 151 -4.59 0.52 -27.30
CA LEU A 151 -5.31 1.50 -28.09
C LEU A 151 -4.59 2.86 -28.13
N ASN A 152 -4.04 3.27 -26.99
CA ASN A 152 -3.30 4.52 -26.86
C ASN A 152 -1.87 4.46 -27.42
N LYS A 153 -1.39 3.28 -27.82
CA LYS A 153 0.01 3.03 -28.22
C LYS A 153 1.01 3.46 -27.14
N GLU A 154 0.61 3.33 -25.88
CA GLU A 154 1.49 3.61 -24.74
C GLU A 154 2.45 2.42 -24.56
N PRO A 155 3.76 2.66 -24.33
CA PRO A 155 4.70 1.57 -24.06
C PRO A 155 4.44 0.96 -22.69
N PHE A 156 4.46 -0.37 -22.62
CA PHE A 156 4.35 -1.13 -21.37
C PHE A 156 5.02 -2.49 -21.53
N TYR A 157 5.35 -3.11 -20.40
CA TYR A 157 5.66 -4.54 -20.34
C TYR A 157 4.47 -5.27 -19.73
N ALA A 158 4.19 -6.49 -20.15
CA ALA A 158 3.14 -7.28 -19.54
C ALA A 158 3.62 -8.70 -19.32
N THR A 159 3.31 -9.23 -18.15
CA THR A 159 3.24 -10.67 -17.91
C THR A 159 1.79 -11.10 -18.08
N GLY A 160 1.52 -12.41 -18.06
CA GLY A 160 0.14 -12.91 -18.01
C GLY A 160 -0.66 -12.51 -16.75
N SER A 161 -0.07 -11.80 -15.79
CA SER A 161 -0.67 -11.40 -14.50
C SER A 161 -0.58 -9.90 -14.17
N VAL A 162 0.38 -9.16 -14.72
CA VAL A 162 0.59 -7.75 -14.37
C VAL A 162 1.15 -6.96 -15.55
N ILE A 163 0.79 -5.69 -15.62
CA ILE A 163 1.28 -4.73 -16.62
C ILE A 163 2.21 -3.75 -15.93
N LEU A 164 3.47 -3.66 -16.37
CA LEU A 164 4.42 -2.65 -15.93
C LEU A 164 4.37 -1.45 -16.88
N ARG A 165 4.17 -0.26 -16.32
CA ARG A 165 4.01 1.00 -17.06
C ARG A 165 4.88 2.09 -16.43
N GLU A 166 5.59 2.85 -17.24
CA GLU A 166 6.33 4.02 -16.74
C GLU A 166 5.33 5.13 -16.34
N ASP A 167 5.34 5.54 -15.07
CA ASP A 167 4.44 6.56 -14.54
C ASP A 167 4.95 7.12 -13.20
N GLU A 168 4.94 8.45 -13.06
CA GLU A 168 5.40 9.12 -11.84
C GLU A 168 4.43 8.94 -10.66
N ARG A 169 3.16 8.57 -10.90
CA ARG A 169 2.18 8.42 -9.82
C ARG A 169 2.48 7.19 -8.95
N LEU A 170 2.39 7.35 -7.63
CA LEU A 170 2.57 6.23 -6.69
C LEU A 170 1.50 5.15 -6.81
N THR A 171 0.25 5.55 -7.04
CA THR A 171 -0.90 4.64 -7.10
C THR A 171 -1.07 4.10 -8.52
N SER A 172 -1.07 2.77 -8.66
CA SER A 172 -1.40 2.08 -9.88
C SER A 172 -2.82 1.49 -9.84
N ARG A 173 -3.38 1.16 -11.00
CA ARG A 173 -4.64 0.42 -11.09
C ARG A 173 -4.39 -1.06 -10.76
N ILE A 174 -5.44 -1.77 -10.38
CA ILE A 174 -5.40 -3.24 -10.22
C ILE A 174 -4.84 -3.86 -11.51
N ALA A 175 -3.96 -4.84 -11.35
CA ALA A 175 -3.22 -5.50 -12.42
C ALA A 175 -2.22 -4.62 -13.20
N THR A 176 -1.95 -3.41 -12.72
CA THR A 176 -0.89 -2.53 -13.22
C THR A 176 0.10 -2.23 -12.10
N LEU A 177 1.37 -2.11 -12.45
CA LEU A 177 2.47 -1.74 -11.57
C LEU A 177 3.22 -0.59 -12.23
N HIS A 178 3.30 0.56 -11.56
CA HIS A 178 4.06 1.67 -12.11
C HIS A 178 5.56 1.44 -11.90
N TYR A 179 6.38 2.00 -12.78
CA TYR A 179 7.81 2.13 -12.54
C TYR A 179 8.30 3.52 -12.92
N GLU A 180 9.42 3.92 -12.31
CA GLU A 180 10.16 5.12 -12.64
C GLU A 180 11.65 4.83 -12.48
N PHE A 181 12.48 5.44 -13.34
CA PHE A 181 13.92 5.29 -13.25
C PHE A 181 14.57 6.33 -12.34
N TYR A 182 15.58 5.91 -11.57
CA TYR A 182 16.49 6.83 -10.87
C TYR A 182 17.91 6.70 -11.43
N GLU A 183 18.68 7.79 -11.35
CA GLU A 183 20.04 7.87 -11.92
C GLU A 183 21.12 7.77 -10.84
N SER A 184 20.78 8.14 -9.60
CA SER A 184 21.67 8.10 -8.45
C SER A 184 20.85 7.97 -7.16
N GLU A 185 21.51 7.60 -6.06
CA GLU A 185 20.89 7.58 -4.73
C GLU A 185 20.36 8.96 -4.32
N GLU A 186 21.04 10.04 -4.72
CA GLU A 186 20.60 11.41 -4.45
C GLU A 186 19.32 11.75 -5.22
N HIS A 187 19.25 11.38 -6.50
CA HIS A 187 18.04 11.55 -7.31
C HIS A 187 16.86 10.80 -6.67
N LEU A 188 17.06 9.53 -6.32
CA LEU A 188 16.05 8.72 -5.65
C LEU A 188 15.60 9.35 -4.31
N ALA A 189 16.54 9.76 -3.47
CA ALA A 189 16.24 10.37 -2.17
C ALA A 189 15.39 11.63 -2.33
N LYS A 190 15.69 12.48 -3.32
CA LYS A 190 14.92 13.68 -3.62
C LYS A 190 13.50 13.34 -4.09
N ALA A 191 13.36 12.38 -5.00
CA ALA A 191 12.07 11.93 -5.53
C ALA A 191 11.18 11.35 -4.41
N LEU A 192 11.73 10.49 -3.55
CA LEU A 192 11.01 9.89 -2.44
C LEU A 192 10.68 10.92 -1.35
N SER A 193 11.59 11.85 -1.05
CA SER A 193 11.34 12.90 -0.06
C SER A 193 10.17 13.81 -0.47
N ALA A 194 10.03 14.12 -1.77
CA ALA A 194 8.90 14.90 -2.28
C ALA A 194 7.55 14.22 -2.09
N GLN A 195 7.54 12.89 -1.95
CA GLN A 195 6.34 12.06 -1.80
C GLN A 195 6.22 11.40 -0.42
N ARG A 196 7.03 11.82 0.55
CA ARG A 196 7.18 11.14 1.85
C ARG A 196 5.85 10.89 2.57
N GLU A 197 4.96 11.88 2.59
CA GLU A 197 3.66 11.76 3.26
C GLU A 197 2.68 10.82 2.56
N ASN A 198 2.94 10.46 1.30
CA ASN A 198 2.12 9.57 0.49
C ASN A 198 2.65 8.13 0.48
N ILE A 199 3.81 7.88 1.09
CA ILE A 199 4.46 6.57 1.16
C ILE A 199 4.25 5.98 2.56
N GLN A 200 3.85 4.71 2.60
CA GLN A 200 3.65 3.95 3.83
C GLN A 200 4.81 2.99 4.09
N CYS A 201 5.16 2.17 3.09
CA CYS A 201 6.25 1.22 3.18
C CYS A 201 7.19 1.39 1.98
N VAL A 202 8.49 1.22 2.24
CA VAL A 202 9.53 1.13 1.24
C VAL A 202 10.12 -0.26 1.35
N MET A 203 9.98 -1.07 0.31
CA MET A 203 10.62 -2.39 0.26
C MET A 203 11.91 -2.30 -0.55
N SER A 204 13.00 -2.82 0.01
CA SER A 204 14.29 -2.86 -0.68
C SER A 204 15.25 -3.79 0.04
N GLU A 205 16.19 -4.36 -0.71
CA GLU A 205 17.32 -5.12 -0.17
C GLU A 205 18.52 -4.22 0.18
N VAL A 206 18.42 -2.91 -0.11
CA VAL A 206 19.43 -1.92 0.27
C VAL A 206 18.81 -0.80 1.11
N PRO A 207 19.60 -0.11 1.95
CA PRO A 207 19.12 1.08 2.63
C PRO A 207 18.66 2.16 1.65
N VAL A 208 17.56 2.83 1.99
CA VAL A 208 17.02 3.96 1.21
C VAL A 208 17.04 5.19 2.10
N ALA A 209 17.75 6.22 1.68
CA ALA A 209 17.99 7.41 2.49
C ALA A 209 16.68 8.04 2.99
N GLY A 210 16.58 8.22 4.31
CA GLY A 210 15.42 8.82 4.97
C GLY A 210 14.26 7.85 5.23
N PHE A 211 14.28 6.60 4.79
CA PHE A 211 13.17 5.65 4.99
C PHE A 211 13.59 4.44 5.82
N SER A 212 12.65 3.95 6.63
CA SER A 212 12.76 2.60 7.18
C SER A 212 12.39 1.63 6.07
N VAL A 213 13.34 0.78 5.68
CA VAL A 213 13.12 -0.21 4.64
C VAL A 213 12.64 -1.53 5.23
N LEU A 214 11.77 -2.22 4.50
CA LEU A 214 11.38 -3.60 4.77
C LEU A 214 12.01 -4.50 3.70
N PRO A 215 12.44 -5.72 4.04
CA PRO A 215 12.79 -6.71 3.01
C PRO A 215 11.59 -7.03 2.12
N PHE A 216 11.86 -7.55 0.93
CA PHE A 216 10.77 -8.03 0.07
C PHE A 216 9.96 -9.15 0.75
N GLY A 217 8.66 -9.20 0.45
CA GLY A 217 7.67 -10.13 0.98
C GLY A 217 7.15 -9.80 2.38
N LYS A 218 7.52 -8.65 2.96
CA LYS A 218 7.18 -8.27 4.35
C LYS A 218 6.17 -7.14 4.47
N SER A 219 5.67 -6.58 3.36
CA SER A 219 4.80 -5.41 3.43
C SER A 219 3.48 -5.71 4.16
N GLN A 220 2.99 -6.95 4.07
CA GLN A 220 1.72 -7.42 4.63
C GLN A 220 1.84 -8.03 6.04
N THR A 221 3.02 -7.98 6.67
CA THR A 221 3.23 -8.49 8.03
C THR A 221 3.65 -7.37 8.99
N PRO A 222 2.80 -6.36 9.24
CA PRO A 222 3.14 -5.28 10.15
C PRO A 222 3.26 -5.78 11.60
N GLY A 223 4.26 -5.27 12.31
CA GLY A 223 4.33 -5.35 13.76
C GLY A 223 3.41 -4.34 14.45
N LEU A 224 3.26 -4.49 15.77
CA LEU A 224 2.34 -3.68 16.59
C LEU A 224 2.63 -2.17 16.56
N LYS A 225 3.90 -1.78 16.31
CA LYS A 225 4.33 -0.38 16.25
C LYS A 225 4.37 0.19 14.82
N ASN A 226 3.97 -0.60 13.81
CA ASN A 226 4.02 -0.16 12.41
C ASN A 226 2.72 0.56 12.01
N TYR A 227 2.53 1.75 12.56
CA TYR A 227 1.40 2.63 12.24
C TYR A 227 1.49 3.13 10.79
N PRO A 228 0.38 3.15 10.02
CA PRO A 228 0.39 3.53 8.59
C PRO A 228 0.96 4.91 8.29
N ASP A 229 0.83 5.84 9.22
CA ASP A 229 1.24 7.24 9.14
C ASP A 229 2.36 7.60 10.12
N GLY A 230 2.91 6.61 10.85
CA GLY A 230 3.89 6.82 11.91
C GLY A 230 3.34 7.42 13.20
N VAL A 231 2.03 7.70 13.28
CA VAL A 231 1.41 8.27 14.49
C VAL A 231 1.05 7.16 15.47
N ASP A 232 1.66 7.20 16.65
CA ASP A 232 1.41 6.25 17.73
C ASP A 232 0.03 6.48 18.37
N VAL A 233 -0.85 5.51 18.18
CA VAL A 233 -2.23 5.57 18.69
C VAL A 233 -2.28 5.58 20.21
N MET A 234 -1.40 4.81 20.87
CA MET A 234 -1.39 4.74 22.34
C MET A 234 -0.84 6.02 22.95
N GLU A 235 0.14 6.65 22.30
CA GLU A 235 0.61 7.97 22.70
C GLU A 235 -0.47 9.04 22.55
N PHE A 236 -1.15 9.07 21.41
CA PHE A 236 -2.29 9.96 21.20
C PHE A 236 -3.38 9.78 22.26
N LEU A 237 -3.78 8.53 22.56
CA LEU A 237 -4.81 8.25 23.56
C LEU A 237 -4.42 8.74 24.97
N ARG A 238 -3.12 8.70 25.33
CA ARG A 238 -2.64 9.25 26.60
C ARG A 238 -2.77 10.78 26.71
N THR A 239 -2.87 11.50 25.60
CA THR A 239 -3.06 12.96 25.61
C THR A 239 -4.52 13.40 25.80
N ILE A 240 -5.46 12.45 25.72
CA ILE A 240 -6.91 12.70 25.83
C ILE A 240 -7.41 12.36 27.24
N ALA A 241 -6.71 11.48 27.94
CA ALA A 241 -7.05 10.98 29.28
C ALA A 241 -6.57 11.92 30.41
#